data_AF-A0A931SK85-F1
#
_entry.id   AF-A0A931SK85-F1
#
_cell.length_a   1.000
_cell.length_b   1.000
_cell.length_c   1.000
_cell.angle_alpha   90.00
_cell.angle_beta   90.00
_cell.angle_gamma   90.00
#
_symmetry.space_group_name_H-M   'P 1'
#
loop_
_entity.id
_entity.type
_entity.pdbx_description
1 polymer ?
#
loop_
_entity_poly.entity_id
_entity_poly.type
_entity_poly.pdbx_seq_one_letter_code
_entity_poly.pdbx_strand_id
1 'polypeptide(L)'
;EKAHCILPHFAKQNEPVVYCPIDISAAALARCQRDVDDISGVKVVPIEAAYIDGLASALKLRKPGTSMLTLFLGSSIGNFDWPVAETFLRAVRENLRPGDALLLSTDLVKAHDRMLAAYDDAIGLTAAFNLNLLARINRELSANFRVNQFQHEARYDGAEQRIEMHLRSKSAQTVSVNGNFFIKLEEGETIWTESSYKFREEQIRVMSARAGFDCEVQWVDAEWPFAQSVLRAR
;
A
#
# COMPACT_ATOMS: atom_id res chain seq x y z
N GLU A 1 10.80 -5.57 9.20
CA GLU A 1 10.25 -4.98 10.45
C GLU A 1 8.86 -5.53 10.82
N LYS A 2 7.75 -5.18 10.14
CA LYS A 2 6.39 -5.63 10.51
C LYS A 2 6.25 -7.16 10.68
N ALA A 3 6.83 -7.93 9.76
CA ALA A 3 6.84 -9.38 9.84
C ALA A 3 7.56 -9.91 11.11
N HIS A 4 8.64 -9.26 11.57
CA HIS A 4 9.31 -9.64 12.82
C HIS A 4 8.47 -9.40 14.07
N CYS A 5 7.57 -8.42 14.05
CA CYS A 5 6.68 -8.20 15.19
C CYS A 5 5.57 -9.25 15.24
N ILE A 6 5.13 -9.76 14.08
CA ILE A 6 3.96 -10.64 13.97
C ILE A 6 4.35 -12.12 14.07
N LEU A 7 5.29 -12.57 13.23
CA LEU A 7 5.60 -13.98 13.03
C LEU A 7 6.04 -14.73 14.30
N PRO A 8 6.86 -14.15 15.21
CA PRO A 8 7.25 -14.86 16.42
C PRO A 8 6.10 -15.22 17.35
N HIS A 9 4.98 -14.48 17.30
CA HIS A 9 3.80 -14.78 18.12
C HIS A 9 3.07 -16.05 17.66
N PHE A 10 3.11 -16.33 16.36
CA PHE A 10 2.55 -17.55 15.79
C PHE A 10 3.51 -18.74 15.92
N ALA A 11 4.81 -18.52 15.75
CA ALA A 11 5.82 -19.57 15.87
C ALA A 11 5.94 -20.17 17.28
N LYS A 12 5.58 -19.40 18.33
CA LYS A 12 5.59 -19.87 19.73
C LYS A 12 4.53 -20.93 20.06
N GLN A 13 3.56 -21.19 19.18
CA GLN A 13 2.45 -22.12 19.43
C GLN A 13 2.75 -23.59 19.04
N ASN A 14 4.02 -23.97 18.82
CA ASN A 14 4.46 -25.31 18.41
C ASN A 14 3.89 -25.83 17.06
N GLU A 15 3.26 -24.96 16.28
CA GLU A 15 2.84 -25.27 14.91
C GLU A 15 3.75 -24.54 13.90
N PRO A 16 4.34 -25.24 12.92
CA PRO A 16 5.15 -24.60 11.88
C PRO A 16 4.33 -23.60 11.07
N VAL A 17 4.74 -22.34 11.06
CA VAL A 17 4.07 -21.26 10.33
C VAL A 17 4.63 -21.20 8.92
N VAL A 18 3.76 -21.21 7.91
CA VAL A 18 4.16 -20.90 6.52
C VAL A 18 3.86 -19.44 6.23
N TYR A 19 4.91 -18.64 6.04
CA TYR A 19 4.80 -17.24 5.69
C TYR A 19 5.03 -17.04 4.19
N CYS A 20 4.04 -16.50 3.49
CA CYS A 20 4.11 -16.25 2.06
C CYS A 20 4.14 -14.73 1.78
N PRO A 21 5.32 -14.08 1.79
CA PRO A 21 5.41 -12.69 1.35
C PRO A 21 5.11 -12.59 -0.15
N ILE A 22 4.30 -11.61 -0.53
CA ILE A 22 3.87 -11.34 -1.90
C ILE A 22 4.31 -9.94 -2.27
N ASP A 23 5.06 -9.80 -3.36
CA ASP A 23 5.49 -8.52 -3.91
C ASP A 23 5.79 -8.69 -5.40
N ILE A 24 5.69 -7.62 -6.19
CA ILE A 24 6.12 -7.62 -7.60
C ILE A 24 7.65 -7.48 -7.74
N SER A 25 8.35 -7.14 -6.65
CA SER A 25 9.78 -6.93 -6.62
C SER A 25 10.51 -8.15 -6.06
N ALA A 26 11.17 -8.91 -6.94
CA ALA A 26 12.08 -9.99 -6.54
C ALA A 26 13.13 -9.54 -5.51
N ALA A 27 13.64 -8.31 -5.66
CA ALA A 27 14.62 -7.74 -4.73
C ALA A 27 14.03 -7.50 -3.33
N ALA A 28 12.78 -7.03 -3.25
CA ALA A 28 12.08 -6.84 -1.98
C ALA A 28 11.80 -8.18 -1.30
N LEU A 29 11.37 -9.20 -2.06
CA LEU A 29 11.16 -10.56 -1.54
C LEU A 29 12.44 -11.18 -1.00
N ALA A 30 13.55 -11.08 -1.75
CA ALA A 30 14.84 -11.60 -1.31
C ALA A 30 15.33 -10.91 -0.02
N ARG A 31 15.07 -9.61 0.12
CA ARG A 31 15.35 -8.88 1.37
C ARG A 31 14.45 -9.37 2.50
N CYS A 32 13.14 -9.46 2.28
CA CYS A 32 12.20 -9.93 3.28
C CYS A 32 12.58 -11.32 3.80
N GLN A 33 12.98 -12.23 2.92
CA GLN A 33 13.40 -13.58 3.31
C GLN A 33 14.65 -13.56 4.19
N ARG A 34 15.65 -12.71 3.88
CA ARG A 34 16.82 -12.54 4.75
C ARG A 34 16.47 -11.93 6.10
N ASP A 35 15.56 -10.95 6.11
CA ASP A 35 15.16 -10.29 7.33
C ASP A 35 14.58 -11.33 8.29
N VAL A 36 13.64 -12.18 7.86
CA VAL A 36 12.91 -13.11 8.76
C VAL A 36 13.54 -14.51 8.91
N ASP A 37 14.75 -14.74 8.39
CA ASP A 37 15.41 -16.06 8.40
C ASP A 37 15.78 -16.54 9.81
N ASP A 38 15.93 -15.61 10.75
CA ASP A 38 16.26 -15.88 12.15
C ASP A 38 15.06 -16.34 12.99
N ILE A 39 13.84 -16.29 12.45
CA ILE A 39 12.62 -16.63 13.19
C ILE A 39 12.40 -18.15 13.16
N SER A 40 12.85 -18.83 14.21
CA SER A 40 12.64 -20.27 14.39
C SER A 40 11.17 -20.66 14.27
N GLY A 41 10.89 -21.74 13.52
CA GLY A 41 9.53 -22.27 13.32
C GLY A 41 8.75 -21.61 12.18
N VAL A 42 9.35 -20.68 11.44
CA VAL A 42 8.76 -20.05 10.26
C VAL A 42 9.40 -20.60 8.98
N LYS A 43 8.58 -21.11 8.07
CA LYS A 43 8.98 -21.41 6.69
C LYS A 43 8.53 -20.27 5.78
N VAL A 44 9.49 -19.62 5.12
CA VAL A 44 9.20 -18.54 4.16
C VAL A 44 9.06 -19.10 2.75
N VAL A 45 8.01 -18.69 2.04
CA VAL A 45 7.78 -19.03 0.63
C VAL A 45 7.46 -17.74 -0.14
N PRO A 46 8.46 -17.06 -0.74
CA PRO A 46 8.22 -15.82 -1.47
C PRO A 46 7.42 -16.06 -2.75
N ILE A 47 6.54 -15.13 -3.09
CA ILE A 47 5.69 -15.17 -4.29
C ILE A 47 5.82 -13.85 -5.04
N GLU A 48 6.48 -13.89 -6.20
CA GLU A 48 6.63 -12.74 -7.09
C GLU A 48 5.40 -12.58 -7.98
N ALA A 49 4.44 -11.76 -7.54
CA ALA A 49 3.18 -11.54 -8.24
C ALA A 49 2.48 -10.26 -7.75
N ALA A 50 1.48 -9.81 -8.52
CA ALA A 50 0.50 -8.87 -8.00
C ALA A 50 -0.27 -9.48 -6.82
N TYR A 51 -0.78 -8.65 -5.92
CA TYR A 51 -1.26 -9.09 -4.61
C TYR A 51 -2.34 -10.19 -4.67
N ILE A 52 -3.36 -10.02 -5.53
CA ILE A 52 -4.47 -10.99 -5.65
C ILE A 52 -3.99 -12.32 -6.25
N ASP A 53 -3.18 -12.28 -7.31
CA ASP A 53 -2.62 -13.48 -7.93
C ASP A 53 -1.66 -14.22 -6.99
N GLY A 54 -0.89 -13.44 -6.21
CA GLY A 54 0.00 -13.98 -5.19
C GLY A 54 -0.77 -14.61 -4.03
N LEU A 55 -1.88 -14.02 -3.60
CA LEU A 55 -2.77 -14.59 -2.59
C LEU A 55 -3.38 -15.92 -3.07
N ALA A 56 -3.88 -15.95 -4.30
CA ALA A 56 -4.38 -17.18 -4.92
C ALA A 56 -3.30 -18.27 -4.99
N SER A 57 -2.05 -17.89 -5.24
CA SER A 57 -0.90 -18.81 -5.25
C SER A 57 -0.54 -19.30 -3.85
N ALA A 58 -0.56 -18.43 -2.83
CA ALA A 58 -0.32 -18.79 -1.44
C ALA A 58 -1.37 -19.79 -0.93
N LEU A 59 -2.63 -19.63 -1.33
CA LEU A 59 -3.73 -20.51 -0.93
C LEU A 59 -3.58 -21.94 -1.44
N LYS A 60 -2.87 -22.15 -2.57
CA LYS A 60 -2.55 -23.51 -3.07
C LYS A 60 -1.58 -24.25 -2.15
N LEU A 61 -0.83 -23.53 -1.31
CA LEU A 61 0.09 -24.09 -0.31
C LEU A 61 -0.61 -24.41 1.02
N ARG A 62 -1.90 -24.06 1.17
CA ARG A 62 -2.66 -24.27 2.40
C ARG A 62 -2.81 -25.76 2.70
N LYS A 63 -2.44 -26.15 3.91
CA LYS A 63 -2.65 -27.52 4.42
C LYS A 63 -4.11 -27.72 4.86
N PRO A 64 -4.67 -28.93 4.72
CA PRO A 64 -5.97 -29.26 5.30
C PRO A 64 -6.02 -28.94 6.81
N GLY A 65 -7.16 -28.43 7.28
CA GLY A 65 -7.38 -28.11 8.70
C GLY A 65 -6.72 -26.83 9.21
N THR A 66 -5.98 -26.09 8.37
CA THR A 66 -5.33 -24.81 8.77
C THR A 66 -6.15 -23.59 8.38
N SER A 67 -6.06 -22.52 9.16
CA SER A 67 -6.66 -21.20 8.88
C SER A 67 -5.67 -20.28 8.18
N MET A 68 -6.17 -19.34 7.36
CA MET A 68 -5.35 -18.33 6.71
C MET A 68 -5.49 -16.98 7.43
N LEU A 69 -4.35 -16.34 7.70
CA LEU A 69 -4.28 -14.92 8.06
C LEU A 69 -3.60 -14.17 6.92
N THR A 70 -4.37 -13.38 6.18
CA THR A 70 -3.88 -12.48 5.14
C THR A 70 -3.48 -11.16 5.76
N LEU A 71 -2.34 -10.59 5.35
CA LEU A 71 -1.84 -9.32 5.87
C LEU A 71 -1.85 -8.28 4.74
N PHE A 72 -2.58 -7.17 4.93
CA PHE A 72 -2.52 -6.01 4.03
C PHE A 72 -2.23 -4.75 4.85
N LEU A 73 -0.94 -4.46 5.00
CA LEU A 73 -0.43 -3.56 6.03
C LEU A 73 0.10 -2.24 5.47
N GLY A 74 0.27 -1.24 6.33
CA GLY A 74 0.87 0.06 5.95
C GLY A 74 -0.06 1.04 5.24
N SER A 75 -1.36 0.77 5.23
CA SER A 75 -2.37 1.62 4.59
C SER A 75 -2.23 1.77 3.06
N SER A 76 -1.63 0.79 2.38
CA SER A 76 -1.61 0.73 0.92
C SER A 76 -3.01 0.68 0.30
N ILE A 77 -4.02 0.24 1.06
CA ILE A 77 -5.44 0.34 0.68
C ILE A 77 -5.87 1.78 0.40
N GLY A 78 -5.24 2.76 1.05
CA GLY A 78 -5.47 4.18 0.84
C GLY A 78 -4.98 4.69 -0.51
N ASN A 79 -4.24 3.90 -1.29
CA ASN A 79 -3.86 4.29 -2.66
C ASN A 79 -4.99 4.04 -3.67
N PHE A 80 -6.07 3.38 -3.24
CA PHE A 80 -7.26 3.17 -4.03
C PHE A 80 -8.33 4.20 -3.65
N ASP A 81 -9.09 4.65 -4.64
CA ASP A 81 -10.35 5.30 -4.36
C ASP A 81 -11.34 4.34 -3.68
N TRP A 82 -12.43 4.88 -3.13
CA TRP A 82 -13.39 4.09 -2.36
C TRP A 82 -13.97 2.89 -3.14
N PRO A 83 -14.47 3.03 -4.39
CA PRO A 83 -14.94 1.89 -5.17
C PRO A 83 -13.88 0.82 -5.43
N VAL A 84 -12.65 1.23 -5.76
CA VAL A 84 -11.55 0.30 -6.03
C VAL A 84 -11.09 -0.40 -4.75
N ALA A 85 -11.05 0.30 -3.61
CA ALA A 85 -10.74 -0.29 -2.31
C ALA A 85 -11.76 -1.38 -1.92
N GLU A 86 -13.06 -1.11 -2.09
CA GLU A 86 -14.10 -2.10 -1.82
C GLU A 86 -14.00 -3.31 -2.78
N THR A 87 -13.74 -3.06 -4.06
CA THR A 87 -13.54 -4.11 -5.06
C THR A 87 -12.33 -4.97 -4.74
N PHE A 88 -11.22 -4.36 -4.32
CA PHE A 88 -10.02 -5.06 -3.86
C PHE A 88 -10.33 -5.94 -2.63
N LEU A 89 -11.02 -5.40 -1.62
CA LEU A 89 -11.41 -6.20 -0.46
C LEU A 89 -12.33 -7.35 -0.85
N ARG A 90 -13.28 -7.15 -1.77
CA ARG A 90 -14.13 -8.24 -2.28
C ARG A 90 -13.29 -9.32 -2.96
N ALA A 91 -12.31 -8.96 -3.79
CA ALA A 91 -11.40 -9.91 -4.42
C ALA A 91 -10.56 -10.69 -3.38
N VAL A 92 -10.11 -10.03 -2.30
CA VAL A 92 -9.45 -10.71 -1.18
C VAL A 92 -10.44 -11.66 -0.49
N ARG A 93 -11.69 -11.23 -0.23
CA ARG A 93 -12.73 -12.08 0.37
C ARG A 93 -12.96 -13.33 -0.47
N GLU A 94 -13.12 -13.22 -1.79
CA GLU A 94 -13.41 -14.35 -2.69
C GLU A 94 -12.33 -15.44 -2.66
N ASN A 95 -11.10 -15.09 -2.31
CA ASN A 95 -9.99 -16.02 -2.15
C ASN A 95 -10.03 -16.77 -0.79
N LEU A 96 -10.68 -16.20 0.22
CA LEU A 96 -10.69 -16.72 1.59
C LEU A 96 -11.85 -17.67 1.87
N ARG A 97 -11.66 -18.63 2.78
CA ARG A 97 -12.75 -19.47 3.31
C ARG A 97 -13.43 -18.77 4.48
N PRO A 98 -14.71 -19.08 4.77
CA PRO A 98 -15.34 -18.61 6.00
C PRO A 98 -14.48 -18.94 7.23
N GLY A 99 -14.28 -17.95 8.10
CA GLY A 99 -13.43 -18.05 9.30
C GLY A 99 -11.95 -17.66 9.11
N ASP A 100 -11.44 -17.61 7.87
CA ASP A 100 -10.14 -16.99 7.59
C ASP A 100 -10.17 -15.49 7.93
N ALA A 101 -9.00 -14.90 8.16
CA ALA A 101 -8.88 -13.51 8.59
C ALA A 101 -8.02 -12.68 7.64
N LEU A 102 -8.35 -11.40 7.54
CA LEU A 102 -7.53 -10.35 6.97
C LEU A 102 -7.17 -9.37 8.09
N LEU A 103 -5.88 -9.12 8.31
CA LEU A 103 -5.40 -7.99 9.08
C LEU A 103 -5.17 -6.81 8.13
N LEU A 104 -6.07 -5.83 8.21
CA LEU A 104 -6.05 -4.62 7.39
C LEU A 104 -5.52 -3.44 8.19
N SER A 105 -4.49 -2.79 7.68
CA SER A 105 -4.01 -1.51 8.19
C SER A 105 -4.61 -0.34 7.42
N THR A 106 -5.08 0.69 8.11
CA THR A 106 -5.64 1.90 7.52
C THR A 106 -5.20 3.13 8.30
N ASP A 107 -4.63 4.11 7.59
CA ASP A 107 -4.26 5.40 8.13
C ASP A 107 -5.52 6.26 8.32
N LEU A 108 -5.70 6.80 9.52
CA LEU A 108 -6.91 7.52 9.87
C LEU A 108 -6.78 9.02 9.61
N VAL A 109 -7.91 9.67 9.40
CA VAL A 109 -8.00 11.14 9.38
C VAL A 109 -7.44 11.69 10.70
N LYS A 110 -6.54 12.67 10.58
CA LYS A 110 -5.90 13.35 11.71
C LYS A 110 -5.83 14.85 11.41
N ALA A 111 -5.14 15.62 12.26
CA ALA A 111 -4.96 17.04 12.02
C ALA A 111 -4.26 17.28 10.67
N HIS A 112 -4.72 18.30 9.93
CA HIS A 112 -4.31 18.59 8.56
C HIS A 112 -2.79 18.76 8.40
N ASP A 113 -2.19 19.53 9.30
CA ASP A 113 -0.75 19.76 9.39
C ASP A 113 0.05 18.46 9.57
N ARG A 114 -0.42 17.56 10.44
CA ARG A 114 0.20 16.24 10.62
C ARG A 114 0.07 15.36 9.38
N MET A 115 -1.07 15.40 8.70
CA MET A 115 -1.24 14.64 7.46
C MET A 115 -0.32 15.16 6.37
N LEU A 116 -0.24 16.47 6.16
CA LEU A 116 0.65 17.05 5.15
C LEU A 116 2.12 16.81 5.47
N ALA A 117 2.55 17.00 6.72
CA ALA A 117 3.95 16.83 7.11
C ALA A 117 4.49 15.41 6.88
N ALA A 118 3.61 14.40 6.83
CA ALA A 118 4.00 13.02 6.50
C ALA A 118 4.30 12.80 5.00
N TYR A 119 3.87 13.73 4.14
CA TYR A 119 4.05 13.68 2.69
C TYR A 119 4.89 14.84 2.14
N ASP A 120 5.18 15.86 2.96
CA ASP A 120 6.07 16.97 2.64
C ASP A 120 7.13 17.09 3.75
N ASP A 121 7.98 16.07 3.85
CA ASP A 121 8.99 15.99 4.90
C ASP A 121 10.13 17.01 4.67
N ALA A 122 10.60 17.61 5.76
CA ALA A 122 11.62 18.66 5.72
C ALA A 122 12.99 18.21 5.16
N ILE A 123 13.27 16.89 5.15
CA ILE A 123 14.52 16.33 4.62
C ILE A 123 14.41 16.00 3.11
N GLY A 124 13.24 16.17 2.50
CA GLY A 124 13.01 16.07 1.06
C GLY A 124 12.96 14.64 0.51
N LEU A 125 12.78 13.62 1.35
CA LEU A 125 12.74 12.22 0.89
C LEU A 125 11.50 11.93 0.05
N THR A 126 10.34 12.41 0.46
CA THR A 126 9.08 12.21 -0.28
C THR A 126 9.10 12.98 -1.60
N ALA A 127 9.69 14.17 -1.61
CA ALA A 127 9.91 14.92 -2.85
C ALA A 127 10.81 14.17 -3.83
N ALA A 128 11.93 13.60 -3.34
CA ALA A 128 12.83 12.79 -4.16
C ALA A 128 12.14 11.51 -4.68
N PHE A 129 11.33 10.85 -3.86
CA PHE A 129 10.53 9.70 -4.25
C PHE A 129 9.53 10.06 -5.36
N ASN A 130 8.80 11.16 -5.22
CA ASN A 130 7.82 11.60 -6.22
C ASN A 130 8.51 11.96 -7.55
N LEU A 131 9.60 12.75 -7.51
CA LEU A 131 10.37 13.15 -8.69
C LEU A 131 11.02 11.96 -9.42
N ASN A 132 11.32 10.87 -8.70
CA ASN A 132 11.88 9.66 -9.29
C ASN A 132 10.95 9.05 -10.36
N LEU A 133 9.63 9.29 -10.30
CA LEU A 133 8.70 8.88 -11.36
C LEU A 133 9.13 9.42 -12.73
N LEU A 134 9.44 10.72 -12.80
CA LEU A 134 9.89 11.36 -14.05
C LEU A 134 11.24 10.82 -14.52
N ALA A 135 12.16 10.59 -13.57
CA ALA A 135 13.47 10.01 -13.86
C ALA A 135 13.34 8.58 -14.44
N ARG A 136 12.40 7.78 -13.92
CA ARG A 136 12.09 6.45 -14.46
C ARG A 136 11.47 6.53 -15.85
N ILE A 137 10.49 7.43 -16.06
CA ILE A 137 9.86 7.62 -17.37
C ILE A 137 10.92 8.03 -18.42
N ASN A 138 11.84 8.92 -18.07
CA ASN A 138 12.96 9.28 -18.95
C ASN A 138 13.81 8.07 -19.34
N ARG A 139 14.19 7.25 -18.35
CA ARG A 139 15.05 6.08 -18.58
C ARG A 139 14.35 4.95 -19.34
N GLU A 140 13.10 4.65 -18.97
CA GLU A 140 12.40 3.43 -19.42
C GLU A 140 11.57 3.65 -20.68
N LEU A 141 11.07 4.87 -20.88
CA LEU A 141 10.22 5.23 -22.03
C LEU A 141 10.91 6.25 -22.96
N SER A 142 12.21 6.46 -22.80
CA SER A 142 13.00 7.43 -23.60
C SER A 142 12.35 8.81 -23.64
N ALA A 143 11.91 9.28 -22.47
CA ALA A 143 11.36 10.63 -22.31
C ALA A 143 12.43 11.66 -21.93
N ASN A 144 12.07 12.95 -21.99
CA ASN A 144 13.00 14.05 -21.72
C ASN A 144 12.48 15.08 -20.69
N PHE A 145 11.74 14.63 -19.67
CA PHE A 145 11.35 15.48 -18.55
C PHE A 145 12.59 16.16 -17.94
N ARG A 146 12.56 17.49 -17.82
CA ARG A 146 13.59 18.24 -17.08
C ARG A 146 13.26 18.14 -15.59
N VAL A 147 13.66 17.06 -14.93
CA VAL A 147 13.24 16.74 -13.54
C VAL A 147 13.52 17.89 -12.56
N ASN A 148 14.61 18.64 -12.74
CA ASN A 148 14.94 19.82 -11.92
C ASN A 148 13.95 21.00 -12.08
N GLN A 149 13.17 21.02 -13.16
CA GLN A 149 12.08 21.97 -13.42
C GLN A 149 10.74 21.50 -12.85
N PHE A 150 10.72 20.48 -11.99
CA PHE A 150 9.54 20.10 -11.23
C PHE A 150 9.73 20.36 -9.74
N GLN A 151 8.64 20.67 -9.07
CA GLN A 151 8.54 20.80 -7.62
C GLN A 151 7.52 19.79 -7.11
N HIS A 152 7.88 19.08 -6.04
CA HIS A 152 6.93 18.26 -5.30
C HIS A 152 5.92 19.17 -4.59
N GLU A 153 4.66 18.78 -4.61
CA GLU A 153 3.58 19.45 -3.88
C GLU A 153 2.63 18.40 -3.30
N ALA A 154 2.46 18.42 -1.98
CA ALA A 154 1.44 17.65 -1.29
C ALA A 154 0.23 18.53 -0.99
N ARG A 155 -0.97 18.00 -1.20
CA ARG A 155 -2.24 18.67 -0.91
C ARG A 155 -3.12 17.75 -0.08
N TYR A 156 -3.96 18.30 0.78
CA TYR A 156 -5.05 17.55 1.37
C TYR A 156 -6.37 18.00 0.77
N ASP A 157 -7.07 17.09 0.12
CA ASP A 157 -8.45 17.28 -0.29
C ASP A 157 -9.37 16.81 0.85
N GLY A 158 -9.99 17.78 1.54
CA GLY A 158 -10.89 17.50 2.65
C GLY A 158 -12.26 16.96 2.23
N ALA A 159 -12.70 17.21 0.99
CA ALA A 159 -13.96 16.67 0.47
C ALA A 159 -13.80 15.19 0.15
N GLU A 160 -12.66 14.82 -0.44
CA GLU A 160 -12.35 13.45 -0.84
C GLU A 160 -11.64 12.64 0.27
N GLN A 161 -11.23 13.32 1.36
CA GLN A 161 -10.47 12.75 2.48
C GLN A 161 -9.14 12.10 2.05
N ARG A 162 -8.36 12.76 1.20
CA ARG A 162 -7.09 12.20 0.71
C ARG A 162 -5.97 13.20 0.69
N ILE A 163 -4.75 12.70 0.86
CA ILE A 163 -3.55 13.42 0.45
C ILE A 163 -3.32 13.17 -1.03
N GLU A 164 -3.01 14.21 -1.78
CA GLU A 164 -2.62 14.14 -3.18
C GLU A 164 -1.17 14.56 -3.32
N MET A 165 -0.39 13.78 -4.06
CA MET A 165 0.95 14.16 -4.45
C MET A 165 0.95 14.63 -5.90
N HIS A 166 1.58 15.79 -6.11
CA HIS A 166 1.71 16.42 -7.41
C HIS A 166 3.16 16.73 -7.73
N LEU A 167 3.44 16.80 -9.02
CA LEU A 167 4.65 17.40 -9.58
C LEU A 167 4.25 18.64 -10.36
N ARG A 168 4.55 19.81 -9.78
CA ARG A 168 4.29 21.12 -10.39
C ARG A 168 5.44 21.52 -11.29
N SER A 169 5.14 21.86 -12.54
CA SER A 169 6.12 22.41 -13.47
C SER A 169 6.51 23.84 -13.07
N LYS A 170 7.81 24.14 -13.00
CA LYS A 170 8.35 25.48 -12.70
C LYS A 170 8.45 26.38 -13.93
N SER A 171 8.20 25.85 -15.12
CA SER A 171 8.27 26.56 -16.39
C SER A 171 7.44 25.85 -17.46
N ALA A 172 6.98 26.56 -18.47
CA ALA A 172 6.41 25.89 -19.65
C ALA A 172 7.45 24.97 -20.31
N GLN A 173 7.08 23.72 -20.60
CA GLN A 173 7.96 22.75 -21.23
C GLN A 173 7.19 21.77 -22.12
N THR A 174 7.80 21.40 -23.26
CA THR A 174 7.32 20.30 -24.09
C THR A 174 8.16 19.07 -23.82
N VAL A 175 7.52 18.01 -23.34
CA VAL A 175 8.14 16.71 -23.09
C VAL A 175 7.82 15.79 -24.25
N SER A 176 8.85 15.19 -24.84
CA SER A 176 8.73 14.08 -25.77
C SER A 176 8.86 12.77 -24.99
N VAL A 177 8.01 11.80 -25.31
CA VAL A 177 8.08 10.43 -24.82
C VAL A 177 8.27 9.51 -26.03
N ASN A 178 9.38 8.78 -26.04
CA ASN A 178 9.75 7.86 -27.12
C ASN A 178 9.77 8.51 -28.53
N GLY A 179 9.99 9.83 -28.63
CA GLY A 179 10.06 10.59 -29.89
C GLY A 179 8.73 10.82 -30.62
N ASN A 180 7.65 10.13 -30.23
CA ASN A 180 6.40 10.08 -31.00
C ASN A 180 5.19 10.63 -30.23
N PHE A 181 5.30 10.81 -28.92
CA PHE A 181 4.27 11.39 -28.08
C PHE A 181 4.79 12.68 -27.45
N PHE A 182 3.99 13.74 -27.47
CA PHE A 182 4.38 15.05 -26.97
C PHE A 182 3.36 15.56 -25.96
N ILE A 183 3.85 15.93 -24.79
CA ILE A 183 3.08 16.55 -23.71
C ILE A 183 3.53 18.00 -23.63
N LYS A 184 2.59 18.93 -23.64
CA LYS A 184 2.85 20.33 -23.30
C LYS A 184 2.41 20.54 -21.86
N LEU A 185 3.28 21.13 -21.07
CA LEU A 185 2.99 21.56 -19.71
C LEU A 185 3.22 23.06 -19.64
N GLU A 186 2.26 23.78 -19.10
CA GLU A 186 2.41 25.20 -18.78
C GLU A 186 3.19 25.40 -17.47
N GLU A 187 3.66 26.62 -17.22
CA GLU A 187 4.20 26.97 -15.91
C GLU A 187 3.11 26.86 -14.84
N GLY A 188 3.44 26.21 -13.72
CA GLY A 188 2.51 25.98 -12.62
C GLY A 188 1.54 24.82 -12.83
N GLU A 189 1.47 24.23 -14.03
CA GLU A 189 0.67 23.04 -14.29
C GLU A 189 1.18 21.84 -13.47
N THR A 190 0.26 21.02 -12.96
CA THR A 190 0.60 19.92 -12.05
C THR A 190 0.23 18.56 -12.63
N ILE A 191 1.15 17.60 -12.54
CA ILE A 191 0.89 16.18 -12.77
C ILE A 191 0.52 15.56 -11.43
N TRP A 192 -0.68 14.99 -11.30
CA TRP A 192 -1.07 14.21 -10.15
C TRP A 192 -0.44 12.81 -10.23
N THR A 193 0.34 12.45 -9.21
CA THR A 193 1.12 11.20 -9.20
C THR A 193 0.61 10.14 -8.24
N GLU A 194 0.02 10.52 -7.10
CA GLU A 194 -0.54 9.55 -6.14
C GLU A 194 -1.70 10.16 -5.32
N SER A 195 -2.61 9.29 -4.88
CA SER A 195 -3.60 9.57 -3.85
C SER A 195 -3.32 8.72 -2.62
N SER A 196 -3.52 9.27 -1.42
CA SER A 196 -3.54 8.52 -0.17
C SER A 196 -4.76 8.89 0.66
N TYR A 197 -5.83 8.14 0.49
CA TYR A 197 -7.08 8.25 1.23
C TYR A 197 -6.88 7.93 2.71
N LYS A 198 -7.55 8.72 3.54
CA LYS A 198 -7.55 8.63 4.99
C LYS A 198 -8.93 8.23 5.47
N PHE A 199 -8.95 7.27 6.38
CA PHE A 199 -10.18 6.61 6.79
C PHE A 199 -10.68 7.17 8.12
N ARG A 200 -11.98 7.11 8.35
CA ARG A 200 -12.58 7.16 9.69
C ARG A 200 -12.79 5.73 10.17
N GLU A 201 -12.84 5.55 11.48
CA GLU A 201 -12.97 4.23 12.09
C GLU A 201 -14.21 3.47 11.59
N GLU A 202 -15.36 4.13 11.51
CA GLU A 202 -16.61 3.50 11.07
C GLU A 202 -16.59 3.18 9.57
N GLN A 203 -15.90 3.98 8.73
CA GLN A 203 -15.82 3.75 7.29
C GLN A 203 -15.18 2.39 6.98
N ILE A 204 -14.20 1.98 7.77
CA ILE A 204 -13.52 0.68 7.61
C ILE A 204 -14.50 -0.46 7.87
N ARG A 205 -15.33 -0.36 8.91
CA ARG A 205 -16.34 -1.37 9.24
C ARG A 205 -17.39 -1.49 8.13
N VAL A 206 -17.89 -0.36 7.63
CA VAL A 206 -18.90 -0.32 6.56
C VAL A 206 -18.34 -0.90 5.26
N MET A 207 -17.15 -0.46 4.83
CA MET A 207 -16.50 -0.95 3.61
C MET A 207 -16.22 -2.45 3.70
N SER A 208 -15.70 -2.91 4.84
CA SER A 208 -15.42 -4.34 5.07
C SER A 208 -16.69 -5.18 5.05
N ALA A 209 -17.78 -4.68 5.64
CA ALA A 209 -19.08 -5.36 5.64
C ALA A 209 -19.64 -5.55 4.22
N ARG A 210 -19.53 -4.52 3.36
CA ARG A 210 -19.93 -4.58 1.95
C ARG A 210 -19.05 -5.51 1.11
N ALA A 211 -17.80 -5.67 1.50
CA ALA A 211 -16.87 -6.61 0.89
C ALA A 211 -17.03 -8.07 1.37
N GLY A 212 -17.96 -8.36 2.28
CA GLY A 212 -18.22 -9.71 2.79
C GLY A 212 -17.38 -10.12 3.99
N PHE A 213 -16.84 -9.15 4.74
CA PHE A 213 -16.15 -9.38 6.00
C PHE A 213 -16.96 -8.92 7.21
N ASP A 214 -16.67 -9.49 8.37
CA ASP A 214 -17.03 -8.94 9.68
C ASP A 214 -15.80 -8.35 10.36
N CYS A 215 -15.88 -7.10 10.82
CA CYS A 215 -14.81 -6.50 11.59
C CYS A 215 -14.91 -6.96 13.05
N GLU A 216 -14.12 -7.98 13.41
CA GLU A 216 -14.11 -8.59 14.75
C GLU A 216 -13.51 -7.65 15.79
N VAL A 217 -12.36 -7.05 15.48
CA VAL A 217 -11.66 -6.12 16.36
C VAL A 217 -10.95 -5.06 15.53
N GLN A 218 -10.85 -3.86 16.10
CA GLN A 218 -10.13 -2.73 15.54
C GLN A 218 -9.34 -2.08 16.65
N TRP A 219 -8.02 -2.07 16.52
CA TRP A 219 -7.13 -1.32 17.40
C TRP A 219 -6.78 0.00 16.74
N VAL A 220 -6.87 1.08 17.50
CA VAL A 220 -6.55 2.43 17.03
C VAL A 220 -5.48 3.01 17.93
N ASP A 221 -4.40 3.47 17.31
CA ASP A 221 -3.36 4.21 18.02
C ASP A 221 -3.87 5.61 18.40
N ALA A 222 -3.67 6.00 19.66
CA ALA A 222 -4.18 7.26 20.20
C ALA A 222 -3.27 8.47 19.90
N GLU A 223 -1.97 8.26 19.68
CA GLU A 223 -0.99 9.32 19.44
C GLU A 223 -0.88 9.64 17.94
N TRP A 224 -0.90 8.59 17.12
CA TRP A 224 -0.85 8.64 15.68
C TRP A 224 -2.01 7.84 15.08
N PRO A 225 -3.21 8.45 14.95
CA PRO A 225 -4.43 7.76 14.52
C PRO A 225 -4.23 6.84 13.32
N PHE A 226 -4.15 5.54 13.60
CA PHE A 226 -3.88 4.48 12.65
C PHE A 226 -4.58 3.24 13.15
N ALA A 227 -5.36 2.59 12.29
CA ALA A 227 -6.15 1.43 12.66
C ALA A 227 -5.53 0.13 12.14
N GLN A 228 -5.57 -0.90 12.99
CA GLN A 228 -5.36 -2.30 12.63
C GLN A 228 -6.68 -3.04 12.86
N SER A 229 -7.30 -3.54 11.79
CA SER A 229 -8.60 -4.20 11.85
C SER A 229 -8.46 -5.68 11.50
N VAL A 230 -8.98 -6.57 12.34
CA VAL A 230 -9.14 -8.00 12.03
C VAL A 230 -10.50 -8.20 11.40
N LEU A 231 -10.48 -8.59 10.13
CA LEU A 231 -11.66 -8.79 9.30
C LEU A 231 -11.84 -10.29 9.06
N ARG A 232 -12.95 -10.86 9.53
CA ARG A 232 -13.31 -12.27 9.34
C ARG A 232 -14.10 -12.47 8.07
N ALA A 233 -13.67 -13.41 7.24
CA ALA A 233 -14.38 -13.78 6.03
C ALA A 233 -15.72 -14.46 6.40
N ARG A 234 -16.84 -13.90 5.92
CA ARG A 234 -18.19 -14.48 6.03
C ARG A 234 -18.54 -15.32 4.83
#